data_AF-A0A8J5NYK8-F1
#
_entry.id   AF-A0A8J5NYK8-F1
#
_cell.length_a   1.000
_cell.length_b   1.000
_cell.length_c   1.000
_cell.angle_alpha   90.00
_cell.angle_beta   90.00
_cell.angle_gamma   90.00
#
_symmetry.space_group_name_H-M   'P 1'
#
loop_
_entity.id
_entity.type
_entity.pdbx_description
1 polymer ?
#
loop_
_entity_poly.entity_id
_entity_poly.type
_entity_poly.pdbx_seq_one_letter_code
_entity_poly.pdbx_strand_id
1 'polypeptide(L)'
;MPGDIGLSVHFSVYSLEKARHVLRAENIAFEERALKDGSLELVFGRESAGYPIRLRQVPAREVLDHDFSGSDHVLSSIIGSTGQIDHYAAIMPNSARAKRFHEYMMGFTPVRTFTVKAGATAQSDDGLMHAMTVPFDTSRVVVLTEGLTQESIFTKLMERHNGPYLHHLVLQVDNVDSVFAQVRERGWQTTSEEPSFDLVLFILCSSTG
;
A
#
# COMPACT_ATOMS: atom_id res chain seq x y z
N MET A 1 -13.05 18.30 3.92
CA MET A 1 -11.96 17.61 3.22
C MET A 1 -11.96 16.18 3.74
N PRO A 2 -12.33 15.14 2.97
CA PRO A 2 -12.05 13.78 3.41
C PRO A 2 -10.52 13.65 3.44
N GLY A 3 -9.98 13.52 4.65
CA GLY A 3 -8.55 13.44 4.86
C GLY A 3 -7.99 12.22 4.13
N ASP A 4 -6.96 12.45 3.32
CA ASP A 4 -5.98 11.41 3.08
C ASP A 4 -5.62 10.82 4.44
N ILE A 5 -5.76 9.51 4.60
CA ILE A 5 -5.55 8.82 5.89
C ILE A 5 -4.07 8.91 6.32
N GLY A 6 -3.24 9.62 5.56
CA GLY A 6 -1.85 9.91 5.87
C GLY A 6 -0.98 8.66 5.77
N LEU A 7 -1.43 7.66 5.01
CA LEU A 7 -0.73 6.39 4.87
C LEU A 7 0.52 6.61 4.04
N SER A 8 1.66 6.42 4.69
CA SER A 8 2.97 6.37 4.04
C SER A 8 3.55 4.97 4.19
N VAL A 9 4.24 4.50 3.17
CA VAL A 9 4.96 3.22 3.23
C VAL A 9 6.39 3.50 3.68
N HIS A 10 6.83 2.80 4.71
CA HIS A 10 8.15 2.94 5.28
C HIS A 10 9.02 1.76 4.85
N PHE A 11 10.12 2.03 4.17
CA PHE A 11 11.12 1.02 3.84
C PHE A 11 12.36 1.19 4.70
N SER A 12 12.74 0.10 5.34
CA SER A 12 14.05 -0.06 5.96
C SER A 12 15.10 -0.26 4.87
N VAL A 13 16.12 0.59 4.84
CA VAL A 13 17.23 0.50 3.89
C VAL A 13 18.56 0.35 4.60
N TYR A 14 19.52 -0.36 4.01
CA TYR A 14 20.85 -0.52 4.60
C TYR A 14 21.72 0.75 4.50
N SER A 15 21.45 1.62 3.54
CA SER A 15 22.24 2.83 3.33
C SER A 15 21.37 3.97 2.79
N LEU A 16 21.08 4.95 3.65
CA LEU A 16 20.42 6.18 3.23
C LEU A 16 21.29 7.01 2.29
N GLU A 17 22.62 6.88 2.38
CA GLU A 17 23.53 7.56 1.46
C GLU A 17 23.39 7.07 0.02
N LYS A 18 23.36 5.75 -0.18
CA LYS A 18 23.09 5.16 -1.49
C LYS A 18 21.71 5.55 -2.00
N ALA A 19 20.69 5.50 -1.14
CA ALA A 19 19.34 5.94 -1.49
C ALA A 19 19.32 7.41 -1.95
N ARG A 20 20.00 8.33 -1.24
CA ARG A 20 20.15 9.74 -1.65
C ARG A 20 20.79 9.88 -3.03
N HIS A 21 21.89 9.16 -3.26
CA HIS A 21 22.60 9.23 -4.54
C HIS A 21 21.69 8.81 -5.70
N VAL A 22 20.98 7.70 -5.52
CA VAL A 22 20.04 7.14 -6.49
C VAL A 22 18.86 8.10 -6.73
N LEU A 23 18.22 8.63 -5.67
CA LEU A 23 17.13 9.61 -5.82
C LEU A 23 17.57 10.89 -6.56
N ARG A 24 18.78 11.38 -6.31
CA ARG A 24 19.34 12.56 -7.02
C ARG A 24 19.66 12.26 -8.48
N ALA A 25 20.28 11.11 -8.77
CA ALA A 25 20.63 10.70 -10.13
C ALA A 25 19.38 10.62 -11.03
N GLU A 26 18.24 10.28 -10.43
CA GLU A 26 16.97 10.03 -11.12
C GLU A 26 16.01 11.23 -11.00
N ASN A 27 16.53 12.38 -10.54
CA ASN A 27 15.82 13.65 -10.41
C ASN A 27 14.50 13.56 -9.63
N ILE A 28 14.48 12.75 -8.57
CA ILE A 28 13.34 12.63 -7.67
C ILE A 28 13.50 13.62 -6.52
N ALA A 29 12.49 14.47 -6.33
CA ALA A 29 12.44 15.36 -5.19
C ALA A 29 12.21 14.57 -3.89
N PHE A 30 13.03 14.86 -2.89
CA PHE A 30 12.88 14.31 -1.54
C PHE A 30 13.28 15.35 -0.49
N GLU A 31 12.74 15.18 0.71
CA GLU A 31 13.07 15.93 1.91
C GLU A 31 13.87 15.04 2.86
N GLU A 32 14.82 15.63 3.58
CA GLU A 32 15.52 14.97 4.68
C GLU A 32 14.89 15.41 5.99
N ARG A 33 14.50 14.45 6.83
CA ARG A 33 13.86 14.73 8.11
C ARG A 33 14.62 14.05 9.25
N ALA A 34 14.93 14.83 10.27
CA ALA A 34 15.47 14.31 11.53
C ALA A 34 14.34 13.74 12.41
N LEU A 35 14.57 12.55 12.96
CA LEU A 35 13.70 11.86 13.90
C LEU A 35 14.13 12.17 15.34
N LYS A 36 13.24 11.88 16.30
CA LYS A 36 13.45 12.19 17.73
C LYS A 36 14.66 11.47 18.34
N ASP A 37 15.02 10.32 17.77
CA ASP A 37 16.17 9.50 18.17
C ASP A 37 17.49 9.97 17.52
N GLY A 38 17.47 11.07 16.76
CA GLY A 38 18.62 11.59 16.02
C GLY A 38 18.89 10.87 14.69
N SER A 39 18.13 9.84 14.34
CA SER A 39 18.22 9.22 13.01
C SER A 39 17.59 10.10 11.93
N LEU A 40 17.97 9.86 10.67
CA LEU A 40 17.41 10.57 9.52
C LEU A 40 16.45 9.64 8.76
N GLU A 41 15.43 10.24 8.15
CA GLU A 41 14.62 9.60 7.11
C GLU A 41 14.61 10.46 5.84
N LEU A 42 14.55 9.79 4.69
CA LEU A 42 14.26 10.46 3.40
C LEU A 42 12.76 10.33 3.15
N VAL A 43 12.10 11.44 2.87
CA VAL A 43 10.67 11.48 2.58
C VAL A 43 10.49 11.97 1.16
N PHE A 44 9.75 11.23 0.34
CA PHE A 44 9.39 11.71 -0.99
C PHE A 44 7.91 11.50 -1.28
N GLY A 45 7.38 12.45 -2.07
CA GLY A 45 5.97 12.62 -2.29
C GLY A 45 5.36 11.61 -3.27
N ARG A 46 4.03 11.60 -3.27
CA ARG A 46 3.20 10.71 -4.09
C ARG A 46 3.36 10.87 -5.61
N GLU A 47 3.95 11.95 -6.10
CA GLU A 47 4.09 12.23 -7.54
C GLU A 47 4.98 11.22 -8.27
N SER A 48 5.98 10.66 -7.59
CA SER A 48 6.91 9.71 -8.20
C SER A 48 6.48 8.25 -8.00
N ALA A 49 5.96 7.94 -6.82
CA ALA A 49 5.67 6.56 -6.41
C ALA A 49 4.17 6.22 -6.33
N GLY A 50 3.27 7.18 -6.59
CA GLY A 50 1.83 6.99 -6.42
C GLY A 50 1.33 7.10 -4.97
N TYR A 51 2.22 7.12 -3.98
CA TYR A 51 1.92 7.31 -2.57
C TYR A 51 3.17 7.83 -1.82
N PRO A 52 3.02 8.45 -0.64
CA PRO A 52 4.16 8.92 0.14
C PRO A 52 5.04 7.75 0.60
N ILE A 53 6.35 7.86 0.39
CA ILE A 53 7.33 6.86 0.84
C ILE A 53 8.33 7.51 1.79
N ARG A 54 8.70 6.75 2.82
CA ARG A 54 9.78 7.10 3.74
C ARG A 54 10.85 6.01 3.73
N LEU A 55 12.11 6.40 3.62
CA LEU A 55 13.26 5.51 3.74
C LEU A 55 13.97 5.80 5.04
N ARG A 56 14.17 4.77 5.87
CA ARG A 56 14.92 4.87 7.12
C ARG A 56 16.08 3.90 7.10
N GLN A 57 17.25 4.35 7.56
CA GLN A 57 18.38 3.44 7.70
C GLN A 57 18.13 2.50 8.87
N VAL A 58 18.28 1.21 8.64
CA VAL A 58 18.35 0.22 9.71
C VAL A 58 19.78 -0.33 9.82
N PRO A 59 20.24 -0.72 11.02
CA PRO A 59 21.52 -1.39 11.16
C PRO A 59 21.57 -2.67 10.31
N ALA A 60 22.76 -3.02 9.79
CA ALA A 60 22.93 -4.21 8.94
C ALA A 60 22.65 -5.55 9.66
N ARG A 61 22.50 -5.52 10.98
CA ARG A 61 21.93 -6.61 11.79
C ARG A 61 20.64 -6.08 12.40
N GLU A 62 19.52 -6.71 12.10
CA GLU A 62 18.31 -6.55 12.89
C GLU A 62 18.64 -6.91 14.34
N VAL A 63 18.69 -5.91 15.20
CA VAL A 63 18.24 -6.12 16.57
C VAL A 63 16.72 -6.22 16.42
N LEU A 64 16.15 -7.38 16.71
CA LEU A 64 14.70 -7.51 16.88
C LEU A 64 14.31 -6.53 17.97
N ASP A 65 13.93 -5.32 17.57
CA ASP A 65 13.45 -4.31 18.48
C ASP A 65 12.03 -4.72 18.84
N HIS A 66 11.92 -5.46 19.95
CA HIS A 66 10.66 -5.93 20.50
C HIS A 66 9.90 -4.82 21.23
N ASP A 67 10.27 -3.55 21.03
CA ASP A 67 9.56 -2.36 21.53
C ASP A 67 8.22 -2.12 20.79
N PHE A 68 7.45 -3.19 20.60
CA PHE A 68 6.01 -3.07 20.46
C PHE A 68 5.43 -2.76 21.84
N SER A 69 5.14 -1.50 22.10
CA SER A 69 4.19 -1.14 23.16
C SER A 69 2.78 -1.54 22.71
N GLY A 70 2.49 -2.83 22.78
CA GLY A 70 1.12 -3.32 22.62
C GLY A 70 0.29 -2.81 23.78
N SER A 71 -0.78 -2.08 23.49
CA SER A 71 -1.86 -1.92 24.47
C SER A 71 -2.47 -3.30 24.71
N ASP A 72 -2.87 -3.63 25.94
CA ASP A 72 -3.58 -4.88 26.27
C ASP A 72 -4.82 -5.12 25.38
N HIS A 73 -5.37 -4.06 24.78
CA HIS A 73 -6.47 -4.12 23.82
C HIS A 73 -6.08 -4.70 22.44
N VAL A 74 -4.79 -4.70 22.06
CA VAL A 74 -4.29 -5.22 20.77
C VAL A 74 -4.49 -6.73 20.68
N LEU A 75 -4.34 -7.46 21.79
CA LEU A 75 -4.59 -8.91 21.84
C LEU A 75 -6.08 -9.25 21.59
N SER A 76 -6.99 -8.32 21.91
CA SER A 76 -8.42 -8.45 21.59
C SER A 76 -8.80 -7.88 20.22
N SER A 77 -7.85 -7.28 19.50
CA SER A 77 -8.11 -6.67 18.19
C SER A 77 -7.98 -7.71 17.08
N ILE A 78 -8.76 -7.54 16.00
CA ILE A 78 -8.64 -8.37 14.78
C ILE A 78 -7.22 -8.29 14.19
N ILE A 79 -6.51 -7.18 14.41
CA ILE A 79 -5.10 -6.99 14.03
C ILE A 79 -4.19 -7.99 14.77
N GLY A 80 -4.54 -8.40 15.99
CA GLY A 80 -3.80 -9.44 16.73
C GLY A 80 -3.87 -10.83 16.07
N SER A 81 -4.79 -11.04 15.12
CA SER A 81 -4.90 -12.27 14.32
C SER A 81 -4.17 -12.17 12.97
N THR A 82 -3.50 -11.04 12.71
CA THR A 82 -2.81 -10.79 11.42
C THR A 82 -1.33 -11.08 11.57
N GLY A 83 -0.79 -11.88 10.65
CA GLY A 83 0.63 -12.27 10.68
C GLY A 83 1.54 -11.27 9.98
N GLN A 84 1.06 -10.69 8.87
CA GLN A 84 1.80 -9.74 8.05
C GLN A 84 0.88 -9.01 7.07
N ILE A 85 1.40 -7.96 6.44
CA ILE A 85 0.80 -7.40 5.22
C ILE A 85 0.92 -8.44 4.10
N ASP A 86 -0.18 -8.72 3.42
CA ASP A 86 -0.21 -9.56 2.23
C ASP A 86 0.12 -8.71 1.00
N HIS A 87 -0.69 -7.68 0.75
CA HIS A 87 -0.40 -6.70 -0.27
C HIS A 87 -0.98 -5.34 0.08
N TYR A 88 -0.59 -4.34 -0.70
CA TYR A 88 -1.19 -3.02 -0.66
C TYR A 88 -1.40 -2.50 -2.08
N ALA A 89 -2.47 -1.74 -2.26
CA ALA A 89 -2.82 -1.18 -3.55
C ALA A 89 -2.83 0.34 -3.50
N ALA A 90 -2.37 0.97 -4.57
CA ALA A 90 -2.41 2.41 -4.74
C ALA A 90 -3.13 2.77 -6.05
N ILE A 91 -3.77 3.93 -6.07
CA ILE A 91 -4.39 4.50 -7.27
C ILE A 91 -3.60 5.75 -7.65
N MET A 92 -3.28 5.88 -8.95
CA MET A 92 -2.44 6.95 -9.48
C MET A 92 -2.81 7.29 -10.94
N PRO A 93 -2.44 8.48 -11.44
CA PRO A 93 -2.80 8.92 -12.78
C PRO A 93 -1.97 8.27 -13.89
N ASN A 94 -0.83 7.65 -13.55
CA ASN A 94 0.04 6.97 -14.50
C ASN A 94 0.75 5.79 -13.81
N SER A 95 0.11 4.64 -13.86
CA SER A 95 0.58 3.39 -13.26
C SER A 95 1.85 2.87 -13.93
N ALA A 96 2.04 3.12 -15.23
CA ALA A 96 3.23 2.71 -15.96
C ALA A 96 4.49 3.45 -15.51
N ARG A 97 4.39 4.77 -15.25
CA ARG A 97 5.47 5.58 -14.69
C ARG A 97 5.82 5.10 -13.28
N ALA A 98 4.81 4.89 -12.44
CA ALA A 98 5.01 4.37 -11.09
C ALA A 98 5.64 2.96 -11.12
N LYS A 99 5.21 2.07 -12.02
CA LYS A 99 5.81 0.75 -12.21
C LYS A 99 7.31 0.86 -12.49
N ARG A 100 7.71 1.72 -13.43
CA ARG A 100 9.14 1.93 -13.76
C ARG A 100 9.91 2.44 -12.55
N PHE A 101 9.34 3.37 -11.79
CA PHE A 101 9.93 3.82 -10.53
C PHE A 101 10.15 2.64 -9.58
N HIS A 102 9.11 1.84 -9.30
CA HIS A 102 9.25 0.71 -8.38
C HIS A 102 10.26 -0.34 -8.87
N GLU A 103 10.24 -0.64 -10.17
CA GLU A 103 11.11 -1.64 -10.78
C GLU A 103 12.59 -1.22 -10.74
N TYR A 104 12.90 -0.04 -11.29
CA TYR A 104 14.29 0.37 -11.48
C TYR A 104 14.89 1.05 -10.25
N MET A 105 14.08 1.77 -9.47
CA MET A 105 14.56 2.50 -8.29
C MET A 105 14.52 1.65 -7.03
N MET A 106 13.38 1.01 -6.82
CA MET A 106 13.11 0.33 -5.57
C MET A 106 13.45 -1.17 -5.65
N GLY A 107 13.67 -1.72 -6.85
CA GLY A 107 14.01 -3.13 -7.05
C GLY A 107 12.82 -4.07 -6.99
N PHE A 108 11.61 -3.57 -7.21
CA PHE A 108 10.40 -4.40 -7.24
C PHE A 108 10.40 -5.25 -8.51
N THR A 109 9.87 -6.47 -8.43
CA THR A 109 9.84 -7.36 -9.59
C THR A 109 8.43 -7.41 -10.19
N PRO A 110 8.23 -7.08 -11.48
CA PRO A 110 6.93 -7.21 -12.12
C PRO A 110 6.43 -8.66 -12.10
N VAL A 111 5.19 -8.86 -11.66
CA VAL A 111 4.53 -10.18 -11.65
C VAL A 111 3.56 -10.27 -12.82
N ARG A 112 2.64 -9.31 -12.91
CA ARG A 112 1.57 -9.33 -13.91
C ARG A 112 1.09 -7.93 -14.22
N THR A 113 0.68 -7.71 -15.46
CA THR A 113 -0.12 -6.55 -15.87
C THR A 113 -1.44 -7.06 -16.44
N PHE A 114 -2.54 -6.44 -16.04
CA PHE A 114 -3.87 -6.84 -16.46
C PHE A 114 -4.85 -5.68 -16.29
N THR A 115 -6.01 -5.80 -16.91
CA THR A 115 -7.10 -4.85 -16.81
C THR A 115 -8.25 -5.44 -16.01
N VAL A 116 -9.04 -4.58 -15.38
CA VAL A 116 -10.21 -4.97 -14.58
C VAL A 116 -11.42 -4.13 -14.94
N LYS A 117 -12.59 -4.71 -14.70
CA LYS A 117 -13.88 -4.04 -14.79
C LYS A 117 -14.43 -3.80 -13.39
N ALA A 118 -14.31 -2.57 -12.91
CA ALA A 118 -14.77 -2.14 -11.60
C ALA A 118 -16.16 -1.45 -11.63
N GLY A 119 -16.79 -1.40 -12.80
CA GLY A 119 -18.25 -1.22 -12.92
C GLY A 119 -18.72 0.16 -13.36
N ALA A 120 -17.84 1.06 -13.82
CA ALA A 120 -18.30 2.35 -14.34
C ALA A 120 -19.00 2.25 -15.70
N THR A 121 -18.62 1.28 -16.54
CA THR A 121 -19.27 1.06 -17.85
C THR A 121 -19.55 -0.43 -18.07
N ALA A 122 -20.68 -0.72 -18.72
CA ALA A 122 -21.08 -2.10 -18.98
C ALA A 122 -20.22 -2.79 -20.07
N GLN A 123 -19.41 -2.04 -20.81
CA GLN A 123 -18.86 -2.48 -22.10
C GLN A 123 -17.34 -2.67 -22.15
N SER A 124 -16.56 -2.16 -21.19
CA SER A 124 -15.10 -2.32 -21.19
C SER A 124 -14.52 -2.40 -19.79
N ASP A 125 -13.29 -2.93 -19.69
CA ASP A 125 -12.45 -2.73 -18.53
C ASP A 125 -12.17 -1.23 -18.35
N ASP A 126 -12.12 -0.78 -17.10
CA ASP A 126 -12.00 0.63 -16.72
C ASP A 126 -10.82 0.89 -15.77
N GLY A 127 -10.04 -0.14 -15.42
CA GLY A 127 -8.80 -0.03 -14.66
C GLY A 127 -7.65 -0.84 -15.26
N LEU A 128 -6.44 -0.28 -15.20
CA LEU A 128 -5.17 -0.95 -15.48
C LEU A 128 -4.44 -1.21 -14.17
N MET A 129 -3.92 -2.42 -14.01
CA MET A 129 -3.21 -2.84 -12.80
C MET A 129 -1.84 -3.43 -13.12
N HIS A 130 -0.83 -3.04 -12.34
CA HIS A 130 0.48 -3.67 -12.29
C HIS A 130 0.70 -4.30 -10.92
N ALA A 131 0.76 -5.63 -10.88
CA ALA A 131 1.17 -6.37 -9.70
C ALA A 131 2.69 -6.56 -9.71
N MET A 132 3.35 -6.24 -8.61
CA MET A 132 4.80 -6.35 -8.46
C MET A 132 5.15 -6.91 -7.08
N THR A 133 6.14 -7.80 -6.98
CA THR A 133 6.62 -8.24 -5.67
C THR A 133 7.50 -7.17 -5.02
N VAL A 134 7.49 -7.14 -3.69
CA VAL A 134 8.37 -6.30 -2.90
C VAL A 134 9.83 -6.83 -2.98
N PRO A 135 10.86 -5.98 -2.91
CA PRO A 135 12.24 -6.43 -2.96
C PRO A 135 12.54 -7.41 -1.83
N PHE A 136 13.21 -8.52 -2.16
CA PHE A 136 13.57 -9.58 -1.22
C PHE A 136 12.39 -10.33 -0.58
N ASP A 137 11.18 -10.13 -1.09
CA ASP A 137 9.96 -10.77 -0.59
C ASP A 137 9.02 -11.13 -1.75
N THR A 138 8.99 -12.41 -2.10
CA THR A 138 8.11 -12.91 -3.17
C THR A 138 6.69 -13.21 -2.71
N SER A 139 6.41 -13.13 -1.40
CA SER A 139 5.09 -13.37 -0.85
C SER A 139 4.21 -12.12 -0.86
N ARG A 140 4.83 -10.93 -0.76
CA ARG A 140 4.10 -9.66 -0.70
C ARG A 140 4.09 -8.94 -2.04
N VAL A 141 2.95 -8.35 -2.34
CA VAL A 141 2.72 -7.66 -3.63
C VAL A 141 2.33 -6.20 -3.40
N VAL A 142 2.71 -5.33 -4.33
CA VAL A 142 2.08 -4.03 -4.52
C VAL A 142 1.26 -4.07 -5.80
N VAL A 143 0.06 -3.49 -5.76
CA VAL A 143 -0.79 -3.29 -6.93
C VAL A 143 -0.88 -1.80 -7.26
N LEU A 144 -0.33 -1.42 -8.41
CA LEU A 144 -0.39 -0.05 -8.92
C LEU A 144 -1.55 0.07 -9.91
N THR A 145 -2.54 0.91 -9.58
CA THR A 145 -3.80 1.01 -10.32
C THR A 145 -3.94 2.37 -11.00
N GLU A 146 -4.41 2.37 -12.25
CA GLU A 146 -4.77 3.56 -13.02
C GLU A 146 -6.17 3.40 -13.60
N GLY A 147 -6.98 4.46 -13.54
CA GLY A 147 -8.26 4.50 -14.24
C GLY A 147 -8.07 4.76 -15.72
N LEU A 148 -8.65 3.92 -16.58
CA LEU A 148 -8.48 4.01 -18.03
C LEU A 148 -9.34 5.11 -18.68
N THR A 149 -10.33 5.63 -17.97
CA THR A 149 -11.25 6.67 -18.43
C THR A 149 -11.59 7.62 -17.29
N GLN A 150 -12.14 8.80 -17.61
CA GLN A 150 -12.65 9.74 -16.60
C GLN A 150 -13.84 9.18 -15.82
N GLU A 151 -14.61 8.28 -16.44
CA GLU A 151 -15.75 7.67 -15.78
C GLU A 151 -15.38 6.54 -14.83
N SER A 152 -14.16 6.00 -14.95
CA SER A 152 -13.64 4.94 -14.09
C SER A 152 -13.77 5.29 -12.62
N ILE A 153 -14.18 4.31 -11.81
CA ILE A 153 -14.21 4.47 -10.35
C ILE A 153 -12.83 4.81 -9.79
N PHE A 154 -11.74 4.31 -10.39
CA PHE A 154 -10.38 4.61 -9.94
C PHE A 154 -10.04 6.09 -10.16
N THR A 155 -10.44 6.67 -11.29
CA THR A 155 -10.25 8.11 -11.55
C THR A 155 -11.06 8.96 -10.57
N LYS A 156 -12.35 8.63 -10.40
CA LYS A 156 -13.24 9.33 -9.45
C LYS A 156 -12.74 9.25 -8.01
N LEU A 157 -12.20 8.10 -7.60
CA LEU A 157 -11.60 7.91 -6.28
C LEU A 157 -10.33 8.76 -6.12
N MET A 158 -9.43 8.75 -7.10
CA MET A 158 -8.22 9.58 -7.09
C MET A 158 -8.56 11.08 -6.98
N GLU A 159 -9.55 11.55 -7.74
CA GLU A 159 -10.02 12.94 -7.66
C GLU A 159 -10.60 13.27 -6.30
N ARG A 160 -11.42 12.37 -5.73
CA ARG A 160 -11.97 12.52 -4.38
C ARG A 160 -10.88 12.61 -3.30
N HIS A 161 -9.76 11.92 -3.49
CA HIS A 161 -8.60 11.95 -2.61
C HIS A 161 -7.58 13.05 -2.96
N ASN A 162 -7.89 13.89 -3.95
CA ASN A 162 -7.05 14.99 -4.41
C ASN A 162 -5.63 14.54 -4.83
N GLY A 163 -5.57 13.44 -5.59
CA GLY A 163 -4.34 12.94 -6.20
C GLY A 163 -4.04 11.48 -5.88
N PRO A 164 -2.83 11.00 -6.24
CA PRO A 164 -2.40 9.63 -5.98
C PRO A 164 -2.44 9.29 -4.49
N TYR A 165 -2.84 8.07 -4.14
CA TYR A 165 -2.92 7.64 -2.74
C TYR A 165 -2.91 6.11 -2.60
N LEU A 166 -2.62 5.64 -1.38
CA LEU A 166 -2.77 4.23 -1.02
C LEU A 166 -4.25 3.92 -0.81
N HIS A 167 -4.80 3.06 -1.65
CA HIS A 167 -6.23 2.77 -1.72
C HIS A 167 -6.69 1.80 -0.63
N HIS A 168 -5.95 0.71 -0.44
CA HIS A 168 -6.19 -0.23 0.65
C HIS A 168 -4.93 -1.03 0.97
N LEU A 169 -4.99 -1.70 2.11
CA LEU A 169 -3.98 -2.61 2.61
C LEU A 169 -4.67 -3.91 3.02
N VAL A 170 -4.10 -5.04 2.63
CA VAL A 170 -4.62 -6.37 2.92
C VAL A 170 -3.68 -7.06 3.89
N LEU A 171 -4.28 -7.68 4.89
CA LEU A 171 -3.60 -8.35 5.98
C LEU A 171 -3.79 -9.85 5.83
N GLN A 172 -2.70 -10.59 5.92
CA GLN A 172 -2.74 -12.05 5.96
C GLN A 172 -3.26 -12.51 7.32
N VAL A 173 -4.23 -13.43 7.27
CA VAL A 173 -4.80 -14.10 8.44
C VAL A 173 -4.84 -15.61 8.22
N ASP A 174 -4.70 -16.38 9.29
CA ASP A 174 -4.70 -17.85 9.20
C ASP A 174 -6.09 -18.43 8.94
N ASN A 175 -7.15 -17.73 9.36
CA ASN A 175 -8.53 -18.17 9.21
C ASN A 175 -9.45 -16.99 8.84
N VAL A 176 -9.69 -16.82 7.54
CA VAL A 176 -10.51 -15.74 6.98
C VAL A 176 -11.94 -15.78 7.51
N ASP A 177 -12.57 -16.96 7.56
CA ASP A 177 -13.97 -17.10 8.01
C ASP A 177 -14.16 -16.67 9.47
N SER A 178 -13.22 -17.07 10.34
CA SER A 178 -13.21 -16.66 11.74
C SER A 178 -13.07 -15.13 11.88
N VAL A 179 -12.16 -14.53 11.12
CA VAL A 179 -11.97 -13.07 11.14
C VAL A 179 -13.21 -12.34 10.61
N PHE A 180 -13.83 -12.85 9.55
CA PHE A 180 -15.07 -12.34 8.98
C PHE A 180 -16.24 -12.35 9.97
N ALA A 181 -16.41 -13.46 10.68
CA ALA A 181 -17.43 -13.55 11.73
C ALA A 181 -17.20 -12.50 12.83
N GLN A 182 -15.95 -12.35 13.28
CA GLN A 182 -15.60 -11.40 14.34
C GLN A 182 -15.77 -9.93 13.93
N VAL A 183 -15.39 -9.54 12.70
CA VAL A 183 -15.59 -8.15 12.23
C VAL A 183 -17.08 -7.81 12.15
N ARG A 184 -17.91 -8.75 11.68
CA ARG A 184 -19.37 -8.58 11.58
C ARG A 184 -20.04 -8.51 12.94
N GLU A 185 -19.65 -9.38 13.88
CA GLU A 185 -20.14 -9.32 15.26
C GLU A 185 -19.85 -7.97 15.92
N ARG A 186 -18.71 -7.34 15.55
CA ARG A 186 -18.33 -5.99 15.98
C ARG A 186 -19.01 -4.85 15.18
N GLY A 187 -19.95 -5.18 14.30
CA GLY A 187 -20.72 -4.21 13.53
C GLY A 187 -20.00 -3.60 12.32
N TRP A 188 -18.87 -4.18 11.88
CA TRP A 188 -18.19 -3.69 10.68
C TRP A 188 -18.95 -4.16 9.43
N GLN A 189 -19.09 -3.27 8.46
CA GLN A 189 -19.72 -3.58 7.18
C GLN A 189 -18.69 -4.14 6.21
N THR A 190 -19.05 -5.21 5.49
CA THR A 190 -18.24 -5.82 4.44
C THR A 190 -18.81 -5.46 3.06
N THR A 191 -17.96 -5.25 2.05
CA THR A 191 -18.43 -4.99 0.67
C THR A 191 -18.97 -6.23 -0.06
N SER A 192 -18.85 -7.41 0.55
CA SER A 192 -19.40 -8.68 0.06
C SER A 192 -19.92 -9.51 1.24
N GLU A 193 -20.89 -10.39 0.95
CA GLU A 193 -21.40 -11.38 1.91
C GLU A 193 -20.48 -12.60 2.04
N GLU A 194 -19.71 -12.92 1.00
CA GLU A 194 -18.81 -14.07 0.95
C GLU A 194 -17.35 -13.65 0.71
N PRO A 195 -16.36 -14.33 1.32
CA PRO A 195 -14.94 -14.19 1.01
C PRO A 195 -14.62 -14.35 -0.47
N SER A 196 -13.80 -13.45 -1.01
CA SER A 196 -13.22 -13.60 -2.34
C SER A 196 -11.81 -14.16 -2.22
N PHE A 197 -11.49 -15.11 -3.10
CA PHE A 197 -10.14 -15.71 -3.20
C PHE A 197 -9.37 -15.19 -4.43
N ASP A 198 -9.93 -14.24 -5.17
CA ASP A 198 -9.20 -13.58 -6.24
C ASP A 198 -8.24 -12.55 -5.61
N LEU A 199 -6.96 -12.63 -5.98
CA LEU A 199 -5.86 -11.77 -5.53
C LEU A 199 -6.11 -10.26 -5.74
N VAL A 200 -7.16 -9.91 -6.47
CA VAL A 200 -7.48 -8.54 -6.90
C VAL A 200 -8.90 -8.09 -6.51
N LEU A 201 -9.75 -9.01 -6.03
CA LEU A 201 -11.13 -8.69 -5.68
C LEU A 201 -11.27 -8.77 -4.16
N PHE A 202 -11.50 -7.62 -3.55
CA PHE A 202 -11.35 -7.45 -2.11
C PHE A 202 -12.66 -7.19 -1.39
N ILE A 203 -12.61 -7.50 -0.10
CA ILE A 203 -13.68 -7.18 0.82
C ILE A 203 -13.16 -6.13 1.77
N LEU A 204 -13.62 -4.90 1.57
CA LEU A 204 -13.33 -3.80 2.47
C LEU A 204 -14.24 -3.95 3.69
N CYS A 205 -13.64 -3.87 4.88
CA CYS A 205 -14.39 -3.79 6.12
C CYS A 205 -14.32 -2.34 6.63
N SER A 206 -15.46 -1.68 6.84
CA SER A 206 -15.52 -0.33 7.42
C SER A 206 -16.29 -0.36 8.75
N SER A 207 -15.80 0.39 9.76
CA SER A 207 -16.52 0.55 11.02
C SER A 207 -17.64 1.57 10.86
N THR A 208 -18.83 1.27 11.37
CA THR A 208 -19.88 2.28 11.53
C THR A 208 -19.47 3.27 12.62
N GLY A 209 -19.21 4.51 12.23
CA GLY A 209 -19.25 5.67 13.14
C GLY A 209 -20.66 6.19 13.25
#